data_AF-A0ABD2H812-F1
#
_entry.id   AF-A0ABD2H812-F1
#
_cell.length_a   1.000
_cell.length_b   1.000
_cell.length_c   1.000
_cell.angle_alpha   90.00
_cell.angle_beta   90.00
_cell.angle_gamma   90.00
#
_symmetry.space_group_name_H-M   'P 1'
#
loop_
_entity.id
_entity.type
_entity.pdbx_description
1 polymer ?
#
loop_
_entity_poly.entity_id
_entity_poly.type
_entity_poly.pdbx_seq_one_letter_code
_entity_poly.pdbx_strand_id
1 'polypeptide(L)'
;MLVAVDDTAIASEVDVKNLPSTPCIVACGNSPLTAKTFMVAVDQVIVNEQLPIFTKALQFMFCSYYVQNIDYPVEIAATLEFLQRCIFKINPDKGTKVKRKEKGRQHAANPRVLSLITKIANFEWTE
;
A
#
# COMPACT_ATOMS: atom_id res chain seq x y z
N MET A 1 5.25 3.79 1.40
CA MET A 1 3.79 3.67 1.11
C MET A 1 3.10 5.02 1.18
N LEU A 2 3.30 5.81 2.23
CA LEU A 2 2.79 7.17 2.33
C LEU A 2 3.95 8.16 2.48
N VAL A 3 3.85 9.30 1.81
CA VAL A 3 4.76 10.44 1.91
C VAL A 3 3.91 11.69 2.16
N ALA A 4 4.30 12.54 3.11
CA ALA A 4 3.61 13.80 3.36
C ALA A 4 4.35 14.94 2.66
N VAL A 5 3.59 15.88 2.09
CA VAL A 5 4.08 17.12 1.49
C VAL A 5 3.27 18.30 2.04
N ASP A 6 3.61 19.52 1.63
CA ASP A 6 2.82 20.72 1.96
C ASP A 6 1.34 20.54 1.55
N ASP A 7 0.41 21.15 2.29
CA ASP A 7 -1.02 20.98 2.04
C ASP A 7 -1.50 21.68 0.76
N THR A 8 -0.73 22.66 0.28
CA THR A 8 -0.97 23.35 -1.00
C THR A 8 -0.17 22.78 -2.17
N ALA A 9 0.69 21.78 -1.92
CA ALA A 9 1.57 21.22 -2.93
C ALA A 9 0.80 20.70 -4.14
N ILE A 10 1.21 21.12 -5.34
CA ILE A 10 0.76 20.54 -6.60
C ILE A 10 1.78 19.52 -7.14
N ALA A 11 1.39 18.69 -8.10
CA ALA A 11 2.21 17.57 -8.56
C ALA A 11 3.60 17.98 -9.08
N SER A 12 3.72 19.15 -9.71
CA SER A 12 5.00 19.68 -10.21
C SER A 12 5.95 20.15 -9.11
N GLU A 13 5.46 20.38 -7.89
CA GLU A 13 6.25 20.82 -6.74
C GLU A 13 6.73 19.65 -5.87
N VAL A 14 6.16 18.46 -6.08
CA VAL A 14 6.59 17.25 -5.37
C VAL A 14 7.97 16.85 -5.86
N ASP A 15 8.92 16.69 -4.94
CA ASP A 15 10.23 16.15 -5.25
C ASP A 15 10.16 14.64 -5.52
N VAL A 16 9.80 14.31 -6.75
CA VAL A 16 9.55 12.93 -7.18
C VAL A 16 10.76 12.02 -7.07
N LYS A 17 11.99 12.57 -7.09
CA LYS A 17 13.23 11.78 -6.98
C LYS A 17 13.39 11.13 -5.61
N ASN A 18 12.76 11.72 -4.59
CA ASN A 18 12.74 11.20 -3.22
C ASN A 18 11.57 10.23 -2.97
N LEU A 19 10.70 10.00 -3.97
CA LEU A 19 9.61 9.03 -3.86
C LEU A 19 10.10 7.59 -4.09
N PRO A 20 9.46 6.60 -3.46
CA PRO A 20 9.66 5.20 -3.80
C PRO A 20 9.40 4.93 -5.29
N SER A 21 10.17 4.01 -5.89
CA SER A 21 9.89 3.51 -7.24
C SER A 21 8.63 2.62 -7.29
N THR A 22 8.28 1.97 -6.17
CA THR A 22 7.03 1.23 -6.04
C THR A 22 5.84 2.17 -5.77
N PRO A 23 4.60 1.80 -6.15
CA PRO A 23 3.42 2.62 -5.91
C PRO A 23 3.33 3.17 -4.47
N CYS A 24 3.13 4.49 -4.37
CA CYS A 24 2.98 5.18 -3.09
C CYS A 24 1.93 6.30 -3.17
N ILE A 25 1.37 6.64 -2.01
CA ILE A 25 0.45 7.75 -1.83
C ILE A 25 1.26 8.96 -1.35
N VAL A 26 1.03 10.11 -1.97
CA VAL A 26 1.49 11.40 -1.49
C VAL A 26 0.31 12.10 -0.83
N ALA A 27 0.40 12.42 0.45
CA ALA A 27 -0.63 13.12 1.20
C ALA A 27 -0.28 14.60 1.30
N CYS A 28 -1.17 15.47 0.83
CA CYS A 28 -1.00 16.92 0.93
C CYS A 28 -1.40 17.38 2.35
N GLY A 29 -0.39 17.69 3.16
CA GLY A 29 -0.51 18.20 4.52
C GLY A 29 0.31 17.42 5.55
N ASN A 30 0.37 17.98 6.76
CA ASN A 30 1.28 17.54 7.83
C ASN A 30 1.04 16.11 8.36
N SER A 31 -0.11 15.50 8.06
CA SER A 31 -0.42 14.12 8.44
C SER A 31 -1.35 13.48 7.42
N PRO A 32 -1.09 12.22 7.00
CA PRO A 32 -2.01 11.49 6.13
C PRO A 32 -3.40 11.28 6.71
N LEU A 33 -3.56 11.38 8.04
CA LEU A 33 -4.86 11.25 8.71
C LEU A 33 -5.71 12.52 8.60
N THR A 34 -5.08 13.68 8.40
CA THR A 34 -5.75 14.98 8.34
C THR A 34 -5.68 15.62 6.96
N ALA A 35 -4.89 15.05 6.04
CA ALA A 35 -4.77 15.49 4.65
C ALA A 35 -6.13 15.44 3.94
N LYS A 36 -6.41 16.47 3.15
CA LYS A 36 -7.66 16.62 2.38
C LYS A 36 -7.52 16.26 0.91
N THR A 37 -6.28 16.19 0.44
CA THR A 37 -5.94 15.88 -0.94
C THR A 37 -4.80 14.88 -0.93
N PHE A 38 -4.89 13.92 -1.85
CA PHE A 38 -3.91 12.87 -2.02
C PHE A 38 -3.57 12.74 -3.50
N MET A 39 -2.32 12.37 -3.76
CA MET A 39 -1.82 11.98 -5.06
C MET A 39 -1.32 10.53 -4.99
N VAL A 40 -1.18 9.88 -6.13
CA VAL A 40 -0.50 8.58 -6.24
C VAL A 40 0.66 8.71 -7.21
N ALA A 41 1.81 8.23 -6.77
CA ALA A 41 3.00 8.11 -7.59
C ALA A 41 3.30 6.65 -7.86
N VAL A 42 3.81 6.36 -9.06
CA VAL A 42 4.42 5.08 -9.39
C VAL A 42 5.68 5.34 -10.20
N ASP A 43 6.76 4.64 -9.88
CA ASP A 43 8.07 4.81 -10.51
C ASP A 43 8.54 6.28 -10.55
N GLN A 44 8.36 6.99 -9.42
CA GLN A 44 8.73 8.41 -9.29
C GLN A 44 8.01 9.33 -10.29
N VAL A 45 6.82 8.94 -10.74
CA VAL A 45 5.94 9.78 -11.56
C VAL A 45 4.60 9.90 -10.86
N ILE A 46 4.09 11.13 -10.70
CA ILE A 46 2.72 11.33 -10.24
C ILE A 46 1.77 10.88 -11.36
N VAL A 47 0.96 9.87 -11.09
CA VAL A 47 0.03 9.26 -12.06
C VAL A 47 -1.42 9.64 -11.79
N ASN A 48 -1.71 10.21 -10.62
CA ASN A 48 -3.03 10.74 -10.26
C ASN A 48 -2.87 11.81 -9.16
N GLU A 49 -3.48 12.98 -9.34
CA GLU A 49 -3.13 14.20 -8.59
C GLU A 49 -4.25 14.71 -7.67
N GLN A 50 -5.49 14.28 -7.88
CA GLN A 50 -6.66 14.89 -7.23
C GLN A 50 -7.57 13.83 -6.62
N LEU A 51 -7.09 13.18 -5.55
CA LEU A 51 -7.88 12.23 -4.79
C LEU A 51 -8.35 12.88 -3.48
N PRO A 52 -9.66 13.16 -3.33
CA PRO A 52 -10.17 13.94 -2.19
C PRO A 52 -10.28 13.13 -0.88
N ILE A 53 -10.13 11.80 -0.97
CA ILE A 53 -10.23 10.91 0.19
C ILE A 53 -9.17 9.81 0.14
N PHE A 54 -8.63 9.49 1.31
CA PHE A 54 -7.56 8.50 1.46
C PHE A 54 -7.92 7.13 0.88
N THR A 55 -9.16 6.66 1.05
CA THR A 55 -9.57 5.33 0.57
C THR A 55 -9.47 5.21 -0.96
N LYS A 56 -9.69 6.30 -1.71
CA LYS A 56 -9.51 6.32 -3.17
C LYS A 56 -8.04 6.29 -3.56
N ALA A 57 -7.19 7.03 -2.85
CA ALA A 57 -5.74 6.95 -3.01
C ALA A 57 -5.19 5.56 -2.71
N LEU A 58 -5.67 4.93 -1.63
CA LEU A 58 -5.30 3.56 -1.27
C LEU A 58 -5.73 2.55 -2.33
N GLN A 59 -6.97 2.64 -2.82
CA GLN A 59 -7.46 1.79 -3.90
C GLN A 59 -6.61 1.94 -5.16
N PHE A 60 -6.35 3.17 -5.61
CA PHE A 60 -5.57 3.43 -6.82
C PHE A 60 -4.14 2.92 -6.67
N MET A 61 -3.45 3.28 -5.60
CA MET A 61 -2.08 2.81 -5.31
C MET A 61 -2.00 1.28 -5.22
N PHE A 62 -2.97 0.64 -4.55
CA PHE A 62 -2.99 -0.81 -4.42
C PHE A 62 -3.23 -1.51 -5.78
N CYS A 63 -4.17 -0.99 -6.59
CA CYS A 63 -4.44 -1.50 -7.93
C CYS A 63 -3.22 -1.38 -8.86
N SER A 64 -2.40 -0.32 -8.73
CA SER A 64 -1.19 -0.14 -9.54
C SER A 64 -0.22 -1.32 -9.42
N TYR A 65 -0.12 -1.97 -8.26
CA TYR A 65 0.70 -3.19 -8.13
C TYR A 65 0.24 -4.30 -9.06
N TYR A 66 -1.06 -4.44 -9.29
CA TYR A 66 -1.61 -5.50 -10.14
C TYR A 66 -1.57 -5.11 -11.62
N VAL A 67 -2.01 -3.91 -11.96
CA VAL A 67 -2.06 -3.42 -13.35
C VAL A 67 -0.66 -3.37 -13.96
N GLN A 68 0.34 -2.93 -13.20
CA GLN A 68 1.71 -2.77 -13.68
C GLN A 68 2.61 -3.97 -13.35
N ASN A 69 2.04 -5.04 -12.79
CA ASN A 69 2.76 -6.23 -12.35
C ASN A 69 3.98 -5.95 -11.45
N ILE A 70 3.87 -5.01 -10.52
CA ILE A 70 4.95 -4.65 -9.59
C ILE A 70 4.91 -5.59 -8.37
N ASP A 71 6.08 -6.03 -7.92
CA ASP A 71 6.23 -6.81 -6.69
C ASP A 71 6.06 -5.90 -5.45
N TYR A 72 5.55 -6.46 -4.36
CA TYR A 72 5.46 -5.73 -3.09
C TYR A 72 6.85 -5.45 -2.51
N PRO A 73 7.14 -4.20 -2.11
CA PRO A 73 8.38 -3.89 -1.40
C PRO A 73 8.43 -4.64 -0.06
N VAL A 74 9.62 -5.14 0.29
CA VAL A 74 9.82 -6.08 1.39
C VAL A 74 9.42 -5.48 2.74
N GLU A 75 9.61 -4.17 2.91
CA GLU A 75 9.37 -3.41 4.13
C GLU A 75 7.89 -3.38 4.52
N ILE A 76 6.99 -3.40 3.53
CA ILE A 76 5.53 -3.32 3.73
C ILE A 76 4.78 -4.53 3.17
N ALA A 77 5.51 -5.57 2.75
CA ALA A 77 4.98 -6.77 2.13
C ALA A 77 3.85 -7.41 2.94
N ALA A 78 4.02 -7.54 4.26
CA ALA A 78 2.99 -8.12 5.13
C ALA A 78 1.71 -7.27 5.16
N THR A 79 1.84 -5.94 5.20
CA THR A 79 0.69 -5.02 5.19
C THR A 79 -0.07 -5.09 3.87
N LEU A 80 0.65 -5.06 2.73
CA LEU A 80 0.02 -5.18 1.42
C LEU A 80 -0.61 -6.55 1.20
N GLU A 81 0.00 -7.63 1.71
CA GLU A 81 -0.59 -8.96 1.65
C GLU A 81 -1.82 -9.10 2.55
N PHE A 82 -1.84 -8.45 3.71
CA PHE A 82 -3.04 -8.35 4.54
C PHE A 82 -4.18 -7.63 3.79
N LEU A 83 -3.89 -6.49 3.15
CA LEU A 83 -4.87 -5.78 2.32
C LEU A 83 -5.37 -6.67 1.17
N GLN A 84 -4.46 -7.34 0.48
CA GLN A 84 -4.77 -8.29 -0.60
C GLN A 84 -5.80 -9.33 -0.15
N ARG A 85 -5.52 -10.04 0.95
CA ARG A 85 -6.31 -11.20 1.36
C ARG A 85 -7.59 -10.81 2.11
N CYS A 86 -7.51 -9.84 3.01
CA CYS A 86 -8.58 -9.53 3.95
C CYS A 86 -9.52 -8.44 3.47
N ILE A 87 -8.98 -7.42 2.78
CA ILE A 87 -9.76 -6.25 2.37
C ILE A 87 -10.21 -6.38 0.93
N PHE A 88 -9.27 -6.62 0.00
CA PHE A 88 -9.55 -6.72 -1.42
C PHE A 88 -9.93 -8.14 -1.89
N LYS A 89 -9.71 -9.15 -1.04
CA LYS A 89 -10.02 -10.57 -1.31
C LYS A 89 -9.44 -11.10 -2.63
N ILE A 90 -8.24 -10.65 -3.01
CA ILE A 90 -7.54 -11.10 -4.22
C ILE A 90 -6.69 -12.34 -3.88
N ASN A 91 -7.03 -13.48 -4.48
CA ASN A 91 -6.37 -14.76 -4.24
C ASN A 91 -6.14 -15.04 -2.73
N PRO A 92 -7.20 -15.06 -1.91
CA PRO A 92 -7.10 -15.01 -0.46
C PRO A 92 -6.35 -16.21 0.15
N ASP A 93 -6.36 -17.37 -0.51
CA ASP A 93 -5.74 -18.59 0.01
C ASP A 93 -4.33 -18.86 -0.54
N LYS A 94 -4.01 -18.32 -1.73
CA LYS A 94 -2.78 -18.67 -2.47
C LYS A 94 -2.23 -17.50 -3.26
N GLY A 95 -0.92 -17.41 -3.40
CA GLY A 95 -0.28 -16.39 -4.24
C GLY A 95 0.03 -15.12 -3.48
N THR A 96 1.16 -14.51 -3.81
CA THR A 96 1.70 -13.31 -3.19
C THR A 96 2.45 -12.52 -4.26
N LYS A 97 2.39 -11.19 -4.17
CA LYS A 97 3.21 -10.28 -4.99
C LYS A 97 4.59 -10.04 -4.37
N VAL A 98 4.92 -10.71 -3.28
CA VAL A 98 6.27 -10.66 -2.72
C VAL A 98 7.18 -11.52 -3.59
N LYS A 99 8.27 -10.92 -4.08
CA LYS A 99 9.25 -11.59 -4.93
C LYS A 99 9.70 -12.92 -4.34
N ARG A 100 9.76 -13.96 -5.17
CA ARG A 100 10.21 -15.28 -4.74
C ARG A 100 11.66 -15.23 -4.28
N LYS A 101 11.95 -15.88 -3.15
CA LYS A 101 13.34 -16.10 -2.72
C LYS A 101 13.96 -17.17 -3.62
N GLU A 102 15.17 -16.93 -4.11
CA GLU A 102 15.92 -17.89 -4.94
C GLU A 102 16.30 -19.17 -4.16
N LYS A 103 16.45 -19.05 -2.83
CA LYS A 103 16.77 -20.16 -1.93
C LYS A 103 15.81 -20.16 -0.74
N GLY A 104 15.30 -21.36 -0.40
CA GLY A 104 14.45 -21.61 0.76
C GLY A 104 12.97 -21.85 0.45
N ARG A 105 12.22 -22.29 1.46
CA ARG A 105 10.78 -22.59 1.34
C ARG A 105 9.99 -21.29 1.29
N GLN A 106 9.22 -21.08 0.21
CA GLN A 106 8.27 -19.97 0.14
C GLN A 106 6.90 -20.43 0.63
N HIS A 107 6.37 -19.72 1.62
CA HIS A 107 5.02 -19.95 2.10
C HIS A 107 4.01 -19.39 1.08
N ALA A 108 2.87 -20.06 0.93
CA ALA A 108 1.79 -19.60 0.05
C ALA A 108 1.21 -18.25 0.51
N ALA A 109 1.29 -17.97 1.82
CA ALA A 109 0.94 -16.72 2.46
C ALA A 109 1.95 -16.36 3.57
N ASN A 110 2.10 -15.07 3.87
CA ASN A 110 2.98 -14.60 4.93
C ASN A 110 2.49 -15.07 6.32
N PRO A 111 3.30 -15.80 7.11
CA PRO A 111 2.88 -16.32 8.42
C PRO A 111 2.43 -15.25 9.41
N ARG A 112 3.01 -14.03 9.34
CA ARG A 112 2.60 -12.91 10.20
C ARG A 112 1.20 -12.42 9.86
N VAL A 113 0.84 -12.44 8.58
CA VAL A 113 -0.51 -12.08 8.11
C VAL A 113 -1.52 -13.10 8.61
N LEU A 114 -1.23 -14.40 8.47
CA LEU A 114 -2.10 -15.46 8.98
C LEU A 114 -2.28 -15.35 10.49
N SER A 115 -1.19 -15.14 11.23
CA SER A 115 -1.25 -14.94 12.69
C SER A 115 -2.11 -13.73 13.08
N LEU A 116 -1.97 -12.60 12.37
CA LEU A 116 -2.79 -11.42 12.61
C LEU A 116 -4.28 -11.68 12.33
N ILE A 117 -4.60 -12.35 11.22
CA ILE A 117 -5.99 -12.71 10.89
C ILE A 117 -6.61 -13.56 12.00
N THR A 118 -5.91 -14.59 12.47
CA THR A 118 -6.38 -15.43 13.58
C THR A 118 -6.59 -14.61 14.86
N LYS A 119 -5.65 -13.71 15.19
CA LYS A 119 -5.78 -12.85 16.37
C LYS A 119 -6.98 -11.91 16.28
N ILE A 120 -7.23 -11.32 15.11
CA ILE A 120 -8.41 -10.46 14.88
C ILE A 120 -9.70 -11.28 14.99
N ALA A 121 -9.74 -12.48 14.41
CA ALA A 121 -10.92 -13.34 14.45
C ALA A 121 -11.26 -13.83 15.86
N ASN A 122 -10.23 -14.05 16.69
CA ASN A 122 -10.38 -14.49 18.08
C ASN A 122 -10.46 -13.31 19.06
N PHE A 123 -10.45 -12.07 18.59
CA PHE A 123 -10.50 -10.90 19.46
C PHE A 123 -11.93 -10.69 19.96
N GLU A 124 -12.12 -10.84 21.26
CA GLU A 124 -13.36 -10.49 21.95
C GLU A 124 -13.24 -9.07 22.51
N TRP A 125 -14.20 -8.21 22.16
CA TRP A 125 -14.29 -6.87 22.75
C TRP A 125 -14.75 -6.99 24.20
N THR A 126 -13.88 -6.69 25.15
CA THR A 126 -14.26 -6.48 26.55
C THR A 126 -14.69 -5.03 26.72
N GLU A 127 -15.93 -4.81 27.16
CA GLU A 127 -16.48 -3.49 27.53
C GLU A 127 -15.76 -2.86 28.73
#